data_AF-A0A9D5H590-F1
#
_entry.id   AF-A0A9D5H590-F1
#
_cell.length_a   1.000
_cell.length_b   1.000
_cell.length_c   1.000
_cell.angle_alpha   90.00
_cell.angle_beta   90.00
_cell.angle_gamma   90.00
#
_symmetry.space_group_name_H-M   'P 1'
#
loop_
_entity.id
_entity.type
_entity.pdbx_description
1 polymer ?
#
loop_
_entity_poly.entity_id
_entity_poly.type
_entity_poly.pdbx_seq_one_letter_code
_entity_poly.pdbx_strand_id
1 'polypeptide(L)'
;MKKSGEDVKMISGEAPIVFSKACELFIQELTMRSWMITLQGKRRTLHKEDIATAVRATDIFDFLVEMVSEAQSHCPVPESTSQSIMALE
;
A
#
# COMPACT_ATOMS: atom_id res chain seq x y z
N MET A 1 2.95 -14.92 1.56
CA MET A 1 4.40 -15.22 1.49
C MET A 1 5.09 -14.55 2.68
N LYS A 2 5.57 -15.31 3.67
CA LYS A 2 6.56 -14.87 4.67
C LYS A 2 7.64 -15.96 4.59
N LYS A 3 8.92 -15.69 4.32
CA LYS A 3 9.76 -14.57 4.76
C LYS A 3 10.85 -14.28 3.72
N SER A 4 11.27 -13.02 3.61
CA SER A 4 12.53 -12.65 2.95
C SER A 4 13.26 -11.65 3.85
N GLY A 5 14.10 -12.19 4.73
CA GLY A 5 14.96 -11.45 5.64
C GLY A 5 15.68 -12.46 6.53
N GLU A 6 17.00 -12.34 6.62
CA GLU A 6 17.92 -13.32 7.23
C GLU A 6 17.74 -13.48 8.75
N ASP A 7 16.80 -12.77 9.37
CA ASP A 7 16.67 -12.63 10.83
C ASP A 7 15.33 -13.09 11.41
N VAL A 8 14.51 -13.80 10.64
CA VAL A 8 13.19 -14.13 11.17
C VAL A 8 13.22 -15.44 11.94
N LYS A 9 12.95 -15.34 13.25
CA LYS A 9 12.68 -16.46 14.17
C LYS A 9 11.35 -17.16 13.86
N MET A 10 11.07 -18.30 14.52
CA MET A 10 9.84 -19.09 14.35
C MET A 10 8.58 -18.20 14.40
N ILE A 11 7.62 -18.46 13.51
CA ILE A 11 6.32 -17.78 13.49
C ILE A 11 5.34 -18.63 14.31
N SER A 12 4.56 -18.01 15.21
CA SER A 12 3.50 -18.71 15.95
C SER A 12 2.48 -19.32 14.98
N GLY A 13 1.99 -20.54 15.28
CA GLY A 13 0.96 -21.22 14.49
C GLY A 13 -0.36 -20.44 14.39
N GLU A 14 -0.66 -19.58 15.36
CA GLU A 14 -1.87 -18.75 15.36
C GLU A 14 -1.77 -17.53 14.44
N ALA A 15 -0.55 -17.03 14.20
CA ALA A 15 -0.37 -15.79 13.44
C ALA A 15 -0.92 -15.89 11.99
N PRO A 16 -0.65 -16.95 11.20
CA PRO A 16 -1.27 -17.10 9.88
C PRO A 16 -2.80 -17.14 9.90
N ILE A 17 -3.41 -17.72 10.95
CA ILE A 17 -4.87 -17.86 11.07
C ILE A 17 -5.49 -16.47 11.25
N VAL A 18 -4.96 -15.68 12.18
CA VAL A 18 -5.44 -14.31 12.45
C VAL A 18 -5.20 -13.41 11.24
N PHE A 19 -4.02 -13.46 10.62
CA PHE A 19 -3.72 -12.67 9.44
C PHE A 19 -4.65 -12.99 8.26
N SER A 20 -5.04 -14.26 8.08
CA SER A 20 -5.97 -14.64 7.01
C SER A 20 -7.31 -13.92 7.17
N LYS A 21 -7.86 -13.91 8.41
CA LYS A 21 -9.13 -13.21 8.67
C LYS A 21 -8.98 -11.69 8.61
N ALA A 22 -7.88 -11.15 9.11
CA ALA A 22 -7.58 -9.73 9.03
C ALA A 22 -7.47 -9.26 7.57
N CYS A 23 -6.79 -10.02 6.71
CA CYS A 23 -6.69 -9.72 5.28
C CYS A 23 -8.05 -9.76 4.58
N GLU A 24 -8.91 -10.73 4.91
CA GLU A 24 -10.28 -10.80 4.38
C GLU A 24 -11.07 -9.53 4.71
N LEU A 25 -11.09 -9.13 6.00
CA LEU A 25 -11.78 -7.93 6.45
C LEU A 25 -11.17 -6.66 5.84
N PHE A 26 -9.84 -6.59 5.75
CA PHE A 26 -9.12 -5.47 5.16
C PHE A 26 -9.48 -5.27 3.67
N ILE A 27 -9.46 -6.35 2.88
CA ILE A 27 -9.80 -6.29 1.45
C ILE A 27 -11.26 -5.88 1.27
N GLN A 28 -12.17 -6.43 2.08
CA GLN A 28 -13.59 -6.09 2.00
C GLN A 28 -13.84 -4.61 2.29
N GLU A 29 -13.25 -4.08 3.37
CA GLU A 29 -13.41 -2.67 3.76
C GLU A 29 -12.83 -1.72 2.71
N LEU A 30 -11.61 -1.97 2.24
CA LEU A 30 -10.97 -1.16 1.21
C LEU A 30 -11.78 -1.16 -0.09
N THR A 31 -12.30 -2.33 -0.48
CA THR A 31 -13.14 -2.47 -1.68
C THR A 31 -14.44 -1.68 -1.55
N MET A 32 -15.12 -1.77 -0.40
CA MET A 32 -16.39 -1.08 -0.18
C MET A 32 -16.22 0.44 -0.25
N ARG A 33 -15.19 0.99 0.41
CA ARG A 33 -14.89 2.43 0.37
C ARG A 33 -14.54 2.92 -1.03
N SER A 34 -13.70 2.16 -1.74
CA SER A 34 -13.31 2.49 -3.12
C SER A 34 -14.52 2.43 -4.05
N TRP A 35 -15.41 1.47 -3.86
CA TRP A 35 -16.63 1.33 -4.65
C TRP A 35 -17.60 2.50 -4.45
N MET A 36 -17.71 3.07 -3.25
CA MET A 36 -18.52 4.27 -3.03
C MET A 36 -18.06 5.44 -3.91
N ILE A 37 -16.75 5.60 -4.10
CA ILE A 37 -16.17 6.64 -4.96
C ILE A 37 -16.46 6.35 -6.44
N THR A 38 -16.36 5.08 -6.86
CA THR A 38 -16.76 4.65 -8.22
C THR A 38 -18.22 5.02 -8.51
N LEU A 39 -19.13 4.74 -7.57
CA LEU A 39 -20.55 5.04 -7.69
C LEU A 39 -20.84 6.54 -7.71
N GLN A 40 -20.12 7.34 -6.91
CA GLN A 40 -20.20 8.81 -6.96
C GLN A 40 -19.79 9.34 -8.34
N GLY A 41 -18.81 8.69 -8.99
CA GLY A 41 -18.43 8.95 -10.37
C GLY A 41 -19.41 8.43 -11.43
N LYS A 42 -20.57 7.87 -11.05
CA LYS A 42 -21.56 7.22 -11.93
C LYS A 42 -20.96 6.09 -12.77
N ARG A 43 -19.85 5.51 -12.33
CA ARG A 43 -19.18 4.38 -12.98
C ARG A 43 -19.64 3.07 -12.36
N ARG A 44 -19.48 1.98 -13.11
CA ARG A 44 -19.74 0.59 -12.66
C ARG A 44 -18.48 -0.28 -12.73
N THR A 45 -17.34 0.34 -12.99
CA THR A 45 -16.02 -0.30 -13.06
C THR A 45 -15.15 0.39 -12.04
N LEU A 46 -14.64 -0.39 -11.07
CA LEU A 46 -13.73 0.09 -10.04
C LEU A 46 -12.37 0.39 -10.68
N HIS A 47 -11.88 1.62 -10.51
CA HIS A 47 -10.60 2.04 -11.05
C HIS A 47 -9.56 2.23 -9.94
N LYS A 48 -8.30 2.27 -10.33
CA LYS A 48 -7.18 2.49 -9.42
C LYS A 48 -7.23 3.83 -8.72
N GLU A 49 -7.73 4.86 -9.41
CA GLU A 49 -7.91 6.21 -8.87
C GLU A 49 -8.95 6.23 -7.74
N ASP A 50 -9.94 5.34 -7.79
CA ASP A 50 -10.95 5.20 -6.73
C ASP A 50 -10.30 4.66 -5.45
N ILE A 51 -9.44 3.65 -5.60
CA ILE A 51 -8.67 3.08 -4.48
C ILE A 51 -7.72 4.12 -3.89
N ALA A 52 -6.97 4.83 -4.73
CA ALA A 52 -6.06 5.87 -4.27
C ALA A 52 -6.79 7.00 -3.52
N THR A 53 -8.00 7.34 -3.96
CA THR A 53 -8.83 8.36 -3.29
C THR A 53 -9.41 7.83 -1.98
N ALA A 54 -9.87 6.57 -1.94
CA ALA A 54 -10.37 5.95 -0.71
C ALA A 54 -9.28 5.82 0.38
N VAL A 55 -8.05 5.49 -0.03
CA VAL A 55 -6.87 5.43 0.85
C VAL A 55 -6.58 6.81 1.44
N ARG A 56 -6.47 7.85 0.63
CA ARG A 56 -6.21 9.22 1.12
C ARG A 56 -7.33 9.80 1.99
N ALA A 57 -8.56 9.32 1.81
CA ALA A 57 -9.71 9.75 2.59
C ALA A 57 -9.89 8.97 3.92
N THR A 58 -9.01 7.99 4.20
CA THR A 58 -9.15 7.08 5.34
C THR A 58 -7.85 7.04 6.14
N ASP A 59 -7.83 7.68 7.30
CA ASP A 59 -6.62 7.81 8.14
C ASP A 59 -5.97 6.46 8.51
N ILE A 60 -6.76 5.42 8.77
CA ILE A 60 -6.22 4.08 9.10
C ILE A 60 -5.48 3.43 7.91
N PHE A 61 -5.64 3.94 6.69
CA PHE A 61 -4.98 3.47 5.48
C PHE A 61 -3.76 4.31 5.09
N ASP A 62 -3.27 5.20 5.95
CA ASP A 62 -2.12 6.08 5.66
C ASP A 62 -0.86 5.28 5.27
N PHE A 63 -0.69 4.07 5.82
CA PHE A 63 0.39 3.14 5.46
C PHE A 63 0.41 2.69 3.99
N LEU A 64 -0.63 3.01 3.21
CA LEU A 64 -0.76 2.67 1.79
C LEU A 64 -0.55 3.87 0.86
N VAL A 65 -0.45 5.10 1.38
CA VAL A 65 -0.44 6.33 0.57
C VAL A 65 0.72 6.34 -0.44
N GLU A 66 1.91 5.96 -0.01
CA GLU A 66 3.09 5.86 -0.88
C GLU A 66 2.88 4.79 -1.96
N MET A 67 2.42 3.59 -1.56
CA MET A 67 2.18 2.46 -2.49
C MET A 67 1.15 2.77 -3.57
N VAL A 68 0.07 3.50 -3.26
CA VAL A 68 -0.94 3.85 -4.27
C VAL A 68 -0.49 4.97 -5.21
N SER A 69 0.54 5.72 -4.83
CA SER A 69 1.09 6.84 -5.60
C SER A 69 2.12 6.39 -6.65
N GLU A 70 3.04 5.50 -6.28
CA GLU A 70 4.00 4.86 -7.21
C GLU A 70 3.30 4.14 -8.35
N ALA A 71 2.13 3.58 -8.04
CA ALA A 71 1.36 2.81 -8.98
C ALA A 71 0.84 3.70 -10.16
N GLN A 72 0.79 5.03 -10.03
CA GLN A 72 0.44 5.96 -11.12
C GLN A 72 1.67 6.49 -11.89
N SER A 73 2.89 6.20 -11.43
CA SER A 73 4.13 6.79 -11.93
C SER A 73 5.18 5.72 -12.25
N HIS A 74 5.05 5.06 -13.40
CA HIS A 74 6.19 4.33 -13.95
C HIS A 74 6.91 5.17 -15.00
N CYS A 75 8.09 5.69 -14.63
CA CYS A 75 9.25 5.87 -15.52
C CYS A 75 10.51 5.54 -14.70
N PRO A 76 11.51 4.79 -15.23
CA PRO A 76 12.51 4.10 -14.40
C PRO A 76 13.79 4.90 -14.11
N VAL A 77 14.63 4.31 -13.22
CA VAL A 77 16.09 4.45 -12.92
C VAL A 77 16.61 5.60 -12.03
N PRO A 78 17.84 5.49 -11.41
CA PRO A 78 18.52 4.44 -10.61
C PRO A 78 18.95 4.95 -9.18
N GLU A 79 19.41 4.04 -8.31
CA GLU A 79 20.22 4.39 -7.12
C GLU A 79 21.53 5.10 -7.51
N SER A 80 21.87 6.19 -6.81
CA SER A 80 23.28 6.57 -6.59
C SER A 80 23.46 7.33 -5.28
N THR A 81 24.10 6.64 -4.35
CA THR A 81 24.84 7.18 -3.21
C THR A 81 25.79 8.30 -3.65
N SER A 82 25.73 9.46 -3.02
CA SER A 82 26.91 10.17 -2.48
C SER A 82 26.52 11.45 -1.75
N GLN A 83 26.47 11.34 -0.42
CA GLN A 83 26.92 12.43 0.45
C GLN A 83 28.41 12.65 0.19
N SER A 84 28.78 13.90 -0.13
CA SER A 84 30.11 14.55 -0.24
C SER A 84 30.08 15.35 -1.55
N ILE A 85 30.08 16.67 -1.58
CA ILE A 85 31.02 17.60 -0.98
C ILE A 85 30.29 18.93 -0.70
N MET A 86 29.98 19.22 0.57
CA MET A 86 30.02 20.60 1.08
C MET A 86 31.30 20.69 1.92
N ALA A 87 32.40 20.91 1.22
CA ALA A 87 33.62 21.48 1.79
C ALA A 87 34.07 22.57 0.81
N LEU A 88 33.40 23.72 0.93
CA LEU A 88 33.99 25.00 0.57
C LEU A 88 34.17 25.76 1.88
N GLU A 89 35.31 25.49 2.53
CA GLU A 89 36.19 26.37 3.30
C GLU A 89 37.33 25.55 3.91
#